data_AF-A0A2E1AXH0-F1
#
_entry.id   AF-A0A2E1AXH0-F1
#
_cell.length_a   1.000
_cell.length_b   1.000
_cell.length_c   1.000
_cell.angle_alpha   90.00
_cell.angle_beta   90.00
_cell.angle_gamma   90.00
#
_symmetry.space_group_name_H-M   'P 1'
#
loop_
_entity.id
_entity.type
_entity.pdbx_description
1 polymer ?
#
loop_
_entity_poly.entity_id
_entity_poly.type
_entity_poly.pdbx_seq_one_letter_code
_entity_poly.pdbx_strand_id
1 'polypeptide(L)'
;MKSKFLFSFLLATLCICFNSCLVEDGVDGIDGVNGVDGKDGINGINGQDGQDGTEGPQGTQGDPGNDGEDGAGLEEMAQYGWVSLNLSGTRPDDVPFEDSVTFKFTPVDADDFGDYNIVTFTEIGEDTEYFFNFRRFLSSPDNLYNITYFDWEVTITNPGENTEVVDLVETTLNNYGVIGEDNKYFILDDGYDSDGEGVSGMELTNIVFEPENGNHLSFSYSFTVDAANNGSGHELNVSGEVDVFLFELIE
;
A
#
# COMPACT_ATOMS: atom_id res chain seq x y z
N MET A 1 12.31 82.09 -1.83
CA MET A 1 13.02 83.21 -2.49
C MET A 1 12.50 84.52 -1.89
N LYS A 2 13.41 85.45 -1.51
CA LYS A 2 13.16 86.80 -0.93
C LYS A 2 12.77 86.77 0.57
N SER A 3 13.63 87.02 1.57
CA SER A 3 14.70 88.02 1.82
C SER A 3 14.22 89.45 2.10
N LYS A 4 14.64 89.96 3.27
CA LYS A 4 14.98 91.37 3.59
C LYS A 4 13.76 92.29 3.82
N PHE A 5 13.74 93.32 4.65
CA PHE A 5 14.74 94.18 5.32
C PHE A 5 13.94 95.06 6.33
N LEU A 6 14.37 95.27 7.57
CA LEU A 6 15.10 96.47 8.05
C LEU A 6 14.36 97.83 7.90
N PHE A 7 13.93 98.44 9.02
CA PHE A 7 13.77 99.89 9.23
C PHE A 7 13.57 100.12 10.75
N SER A 8 14.54 100.53 11.57
CA SER A 8 15.41 101.72 11.62
C SER A 8 14.70 103.00 12.08
N PHE A 9 15.31 103.62 13.10
CA PHE A 9 15.15 104.98 13.64
C PHE A 9 13.90 105.29 14.47
N LEU A 10 13.90 106.13 15.50
CA LEU A 10 14.87 106.86 16.34
C LEU A 10 13.95 107.76 17.22
N LEU A 11 14.49 108.31 18.31
CA LEU A 11 14.02 109.53 19.00
C LEU A 11 13.12 109.26 20.23
N ALA A 12 13.67 109.03 21.42
CA ALA A 12 14.45 109.92 22.30
C ALA A 12 13.59 110.87 23.14
N THR A 13 13.99 110.96 24.41
CA THR A 13 13.69 112.00 25.41
C THR A 13 12.29 111.88 26.06
N LEU A 14 12.07 112.09 27.36
CA LEU A 14 12.71 113.06 28.25
C LEU A 14 12.16 112.90 29.70
N CYS A 15 13.04 113.07 30.70
CA CYS A 15 12.77 113.62 32.06
C CYS A 15 11.94 112.82 33.09
N ILE A 16 12.13 112.87 34.42
CA ILE A 16 13.00 113.60 35.37
C ILE A 16 12.82 112.86 36.73
N CYS A 17 13.86 112.28 37.33
CA CYS A 17 14.63 112.74 38.52
C CYS A 17 13.86 112.95 39.84
N PHE A 18 14.20 112.15 40.86
CA PHE A 18 14.41 112.57 42.26
C PHE A 18 15.43 111.58 42.89
N ASN A 19 16.73 111.89 42.88
CA ASN A 19 17.48 112.60 43.93
C ASN A 19 17.41 111.98 45.33
N SER A 20 18.43 111.22 45.71
CA SER A 20 19.26 111.59 46.87
C SER A 20 20.66 110.99 46.73
N CYS A 21 21.61 111.91 46.65
CA CYS A 21 23.06 111.76 46.58
C CYS A 21 23.60 111.34 47.96
N LEU A 22 24.55 110.40 48.03
CA LEU A 22 25.79 110.55 48.79
C LEU A 22 26.90 109.68 48.17
N VAL A 23 28.07 110.28 48.12
CA VAL A 23 29.36 109.86 47.53
C VAL A 23 30.05 108.87 48.47
N GLU A 24 30.74 107.85 47.94
CA GLU A 24 32.18 107.58 48.18
C GLU A 24 32.60 106.14 47.83
N ASP A 25 33.78 106.11 47.22
CA ASP A 25 34.80 105.07 47.17
C ASP A 25 34.66 103.84 46.27
N GLY A 26 35.78 103.57 45.57
CA GLY A 26 35.94 102.52 44.58
C GLY A 26 35.78 101.13 45.19
N VAL A 27 35.00 100.30 44.50
CA VAL A 27 34.77 98.92 44.94
C VAL A 27 35.94 98.04 44.51
N ASP A 28 36.52 97.35 45.48
CA ASP A 28 37.58 96.36 45.30
C ASP A 28 37.18 95.24 44.31
N GLY A 29 38.20 94.60 43.73
CA GLY A 29 38.01 93.50 42.78
C GLY A 29 37.18 92.36 43.37
N ILE A 30 36.22 91.88 42.59
CA ILE A 30 35.37 90.73 42.89
C ILE A 30 36.21 89.49 43.22
N ASP A 31 35.94 88.88 44.37
CA ASP A 31 36.55 87.61 44.78
C ASP A 31 36.26 86.49 43.76
N GLY A 32 37.25 85.61 43.57
CA GLY A 32 37.12 84.45 42.68
C GLY A 32 36.02 83.49 43.14
N VAL A 33 35.24 82.99 42.18
CA VAL A 33 34.21 81.96 42.44
C VAL A 33 34.84 80.68 43.00
N ASN A 34 34.22 80.14 44.05
CA ASN A 34 34.63 78.87 44.65
C ASN A 34 34.68 77.74 43.61
N GLY A 35 35.65 76.83 43.75
CA GLY A 35 35.76 75.65 42.91
C GLY A 35 34.54 74.73 43.03
N VAL A 36 34.14 74.12 41.92
CA VAL A 36 33.05 73.14 41.87
C VAL A 36 33.42 71.88 42.64
N ASP A 37 32.47 71.34 43.40
CA ASP A 37 32.64 70.10 44.15
C ASP A 37 33.03 68.93 43.24
N GLY A 38 33.87 68.03 43.77
CA GLY A 38 34.31 66.83 43.05
C GLY A 38 33.15 65.89 42.75
N LYS A 39 33.20 65.23 41.59
CA LYS A 39 32.16 64.26 41.21
C LYS A 39 32.16 63.04 42.12
N ASP A 40 30.97 62.55 42.45
CA ASP A 40 30.78 61.33 43.23
C ASP A 40 31.50 60.13 42.59
N GLY A 41 31.95 59.21 43.44
CA GLY A 41 32.58 57.96 43.02
C GLY A 41 31.62 57.04 42.28
N ILE A 42 32.13 56.28 41.32
CA ILE A 42 31.37 55.29 40.56
C ILE A 42 31.02 54.08 41.43
N ASN A 43 29.78 53.59 41.32
CA ASN A 43 29.30 52.40 42.01
C ASN A 43 30.10 51.15 41.60
N GLY A 44 30.27 50.22 42.54
CA GLY A 44 30.90 48.92 42.29
C GLY A 44 30.10 48.06 41.32
N ILE A 45 30.80 47.20 40.57
CA ILE A 45 30.19 46.26 39.62
C ILE A 45 29.55 45.07 40.35
N ASN A 46 28.38 44.64 39.87
CA ASN A 46 27.68 43.46 40.40
C ASN A 46 28.51 42.18 40.17
N GLY A 47 28.38 41.21 41.08
CA GLY A 47 28.99 39.88 40.92
C GLY A 47 28.38 39.12 39.73
N GLN A 48 29.16 38.21 39.14
CA GLN A 48 28.68 37.36 38.05
C GLN A 48 27.76 36.25 38.57
N ASP A 49 26.73 35.93 37.78
CA ASP A 49 25.81 34.84 38.08
C ASP A 49 26.54 33.48 38.06
N GLY A 50 26.05 32.54 38.87
CA GLY A 50 26.55 31.16 38.89
C GLY A 50 26.28 30.43 37.58
N GLN A 51 27.13 29.47 37.22
CA GLN A 51 26.91 28.65 36.02
C GLN A 51 25.75 27.68 36.21
N ASP A 52 24.97 27.47 35.15
CA ASP A 52 23.88 26.51 35.11
C ASP A 52 24.40 25.06 35.30
N GLY A 53 23.57 24.22 35.92
CA GLY A 53 23.87 22.80 36.10
C GLY A 53 23.87 22.05 34.76
N THR A 54 24.69 21.01 34.65
CA THR A 54 24.77 20.17 33.43
C THR A 54 23.50 19.33 33.25
N GLU A 55 23.05 19.17 32.01
CA GLU A 55 21.94 18.30 31.64
C GLU A 55 22.25 16.82 31.98
N GLY A 56 21.23 16.08 32.42
CA GLY A 56 21.36 14.66 32.77
C GLY A 56 21.60 13.78 31.54
N PRO A 57 22.16 12.57 31.71
CA PRO A 57 22.40 11.67 30.58
C PRO A 57 21.07 11.19 29.97
N GLN A 58 21.06 11.06 28.64
CA GLN A 58 19.94 10.46 27.90
C GLN A 58 19.75 8.99 28.31
N GLY A 59 18.49 8.58 28.48
CA GLY A 59 18.15 7.18 28.78
C GLY A 59 18.55 6.23 27.64
N THR A 60 18.82 4.97 27.97
CA THR A 60 19.15 3.93 26.98
C THR A 60 17.93 3.59 26.12
N GLN A 61 18.15 3.30 24.84
CA GLN A 61 17.13 2.75 23.95
C GLN A 61 16.68 1.37 24.46
N GLY A 62 15.37 1.09 24.40
CA GLY A 62 14.84 -0.23 24.73
C GLY A 62 15.21 -1.28 23.67
N ASP A 63 15.23 -2.55 24.07
CA ASP A 63 15.49 -3.66 23.17
C ASP A 63 14.39 -3.80 22.10
N PRO A 64 14.70 -4.32 20.90
CA PRO A 64 13.69 -4.68 19.90
C PRO A 64 12.68 -5.69 20.48
N GLY A 65 11.42 -5.61 20.04
CA GLY A 65 10.43 -6.66 20.32
C GLY A 65 10.82 -7.97 19.62
N ASN A 66 10.32 -9.10 20.13
CA ASN A 66 10.43 -10.38 19.44
C ASN A 66 9.56 -10.38 18.17
N ASP A 67 9.98 -11.11 17.15
CA ASP A 67 9.14 -11.41 15.99
C ASP A 67 7.88 -12.18 16.44
N GLY A 68 6.77 -12.02 15.72
CA GLY A 68 5.57 -12.81 15.92
C GLY A 68 5.79 -14.28 15.50
N GLU A 69 5.02 -15.21 16.07
CA GLU A 69 5.00 -16.59 15.58
C GLU A 69 4.40 -16.64 14.17
N ASP A 70 4.93 -17.51 13.31
CA ASP A 70 4.35 -17.79 12.00
C ASP A 70 2.89 -18.29 12.19
N GLY A 71 1.99 -17.88 11.29
CA GLY A 71 0.58 -18.27 11.35
C GLY A 71 0.42 -19.78 11.14
N ALA A 72 0.16 -20.52 12.22
CA ALA A 72 -0.15 -21.95 12.14
C ALA A 72 -1.39 -22.18 11.25
N GLY A 73 -1.28 -23.07 10.26
CA GLY A 73 -2.38 -23.50 9.39
C GLY A 73 -2.22 -23.16 7.90
N LEU A 74 -1.45 -22.13 7.54
CA LEU A 74 -1.24 -21.74 6.13
C LEU A 74 -0.54 -22.85 5.32
N GLU A 75 0.40 -23.54 5.96
CA GLU A 75 1.16 -24.64 5.36
C GLU A 75 0.27 -25.86 5.08
N GLU A 76 -0.68 -26.15 5.98
CA GLU A 76 -1.60 -27.29 5.83
C GLU A 76 -2.58 -27.08 4.66
N MET A 77 -2.97 -25.84 4.40
CA MET A 77 -3.92 -25.50 3.34
C MET A 77 -3.26 -25.47 1.95
N ALA A 78 -1.96 -25.20 1.90
CA ALA A 78 -1.18 -25.11 0.66
C ALA A 78 -0.52 -26.45 0.26
N GLN A 79 -0.60 -27.48 1.09
CA GLN A 79 0.08 -28.76 0.85
C GLN A 79 -0.51 -29.57 -0.30
N TYR A 80 -1.77 -29.30 -0.67
CA TYR A 80 -2.50 -30.06 -1.69
C TYR A 80 -2.31 -29.51 -3.10
N GLY A 81 -1.29 -28.68 -3.32
CA GLY A 81 -0.93 -28.17 -4.64
C GLY A 81 -1.60 -26.86 -4.99
N TRP A 82 -1.48 -26.45 -6.25
CA TRP A 82 -1.70 -25.09 -6.72
C TRP A 82 -2.22 -25.03 -8.15
N VAL A 83 -2.75 -23.86 -8.52
CA VAL A 83 -3.13 -23.50 -9.88
C VAL A 83 -2.50 -22.15 -10.21
N SER A 84 -1.69 -22.08 -11.27
CA SER A 84 -1.21 -20.81 -11.80
C SER A 84 -2.19 -20.28 -12.84
N LEU A 85 -2.28 -18.96 -12.94
CA LEU A 85 -3.11 -18.24 -13.90
C LEU A 85 -2.25 -17.16 -14.54
N ASN A 86 -2.19 -17.16 -15.86
CA ASN A 86 -1.58 -16.14 -16.70
C ASN A 86 -2.64 -15.56 -17.63
N LEU A 87 -2.80 -14.24 -17.58
CA LEU A 87 -3.76 -13.48 -18.36
C LEU A 87 -3.02 -12.50 -19.27
N SER A 88 -3.48 -12.36 -20.51
CA SER A 88 -3.09 -11.24 -21.36
C SER A 88 -4.25 -10.78 -22.22
N GLY A 89 -4.35 -9.47 -22.43
CA GLY A 89 -5.46 -8.88 -23.17
C GLY A 89 -5.45 -7.37 -23.14
N THR A 90 -6.64 -6.79 -23.30
CA THR A 90 -6.86 -5.33 -23.23
C THR A 90 -7.89 -5.03 -22.16
N ARG A 91 -7.60 -4.05 -21.30
CA ARG A 91 -8.52 -3.59 -20.25
C ARG A 91 -9.73 -2.86 -20.85
N PRO A 92 -10.82 -2.67 -20.08
CA PRO A 92 -11.97 -1.88 -20.52
C PRO A 92 -11.68 -0.43 -20.95
N ASP A 93 -10.50 0.11 -20.60
CA ASP A 93 -10.03 1.45 -20.99
C ASP A 93 -9.02 1.44 -22.15
N ASP A 94 -9.03 0.39 -22.96
CA ASP A 94 -8.19 0.19 -24.16
C ASP A 94 -6.67 0.14 -23.90
N VAL A 95 -6.27 -0.17 -22.67
CA VAL A 95 -4.86 -0.34 -22.28
C VAL A 95 -4.51 -1.83 -22.25
N PRO A 96 -3.43 -2.28 -22.94
CA PRO A 96 -2.97 -3.67 -22.84
C PRO A 96 -2.56 -4.04 -21.42
N PHE A 97 -2.77 -5.28 -21.02
CA PHE A 97 -2.31 -5.81 -19.75
C PHE A 97 -1.79 -7.24 -19.88
N GLU A 98 -0.90 -7.58 -18.96
CA GLU A 98 -0.49 -8.94 -18.63
C GLU A 98 -0.58 -9.08 -17.11
N ASP A 99 -1.04 -10.22 -16.63
CA ASP A 99 -1.13 -10.51 -15.20
C ASP A 99 -0.86 -11.98 -14.91
N SER A 100 -0.23 -12.29 -13.78
CA SER A 100 0.15 -13.66 -13.43
C SER A 100 0.06 -13.87 -11.92
N VAL A 101 -0.57 -14.98 -11.52
CA VAL A 101 -0.84 -15.29 -10.12
C VAL A 101 -0.87 -16.80 -9.89
N THR A 102 -0.75 -17.22 -8.62
CA THR A 102 -0.91 -18.62 -8.21
C THR A 102 -1.88 -18.73 -7.05
N PHE A 103 -2.92 -19.53 -7.25
CA PHE A 103 -3.89 -19.93 -6.24
C PHE A 103 -3.36 -21.19 -5.53
N LYS A 104 -3.34 -21.20 -4.21
CA LYS A 104 -2.61 -22.23 -3.44
C LYS A 104 -3.43 -22.91 -2.37
N PHE A 105 -4.47 -22.25 -1.87
CA PHE A 105 -5.12 -22.71 -0.65
C PHE A 105 -6.35 -23.55 -0.96
N THR A 106 -6.39 -24.77 -0.46
CA THR A 106 -7.54 -25.66 -0.55
C THR A 106 -8.63 -25.24 0.45
N PRO A 107 -9.92 -25.43 0.15
CA PRO A 107 -10.98 -25.35 1.16
C PRO A 107 -10.65 -26.23 2.38
N VAL A 108 -11.01 -25.79 3.58
CA VAL A 108 -10.77 -26.55 4.84
C VAL A 108 -12.04 -26.91 5.57
N ASP A 109 -13.18 -26.38 5.13
CA ASP A 109 -14.46 -26.70 5.73
C ASP A 109 -14.85 -28.12 5.34
N ALA A 110 -15.19 -28.95 6.34
CA ALA A 110 -15.53 -30.35 6.11
C ALA A 110 -16.77 -30.51 5.20
N ASP A 111 -17.65 -29.51 5.18
CA ASP A 111 -18.80 -29.46 4.29
C ASP A 111 -18.39 -29.32 2.81
N ASP A 112 -17.20 -28.76 2.53
CA ASP A 112 -16.67 -28.57 1.17
C ASP A 112 -15.93 -29.81 0.65
N PHE A 113 -15.49 -30.73 1.51
CA PHE A 113 -14.67 -31.89 1.10
C PHE A 113 -15.42 -32.90 0.21
N GLY A 114 -16.76 -32.87 0.21
CA GLY A 114 -17.56 -33.70 -0.68
C GLY A 114 -17.69 -33.14 -2.09
N ASP A 115 -17.45 -31.84 -2.26
CA ASP A 115 -17.70 -31.11 -3.50
C ASP A 115 -16.40 -30.58 -4.12
N TYR A 116 -15.36 -30.33 -3.32
CA TYR A 116 -14.12 -29.71 -3.75
C TYR A 116 -12.87 -30.46 -3.28
N ASN A 117 -11.85 -30.42 -4.14
CA ASN A 117 -10.57 -31.10 -3.98
C ASN A 117 -10.67 -32.63 -3.99
N ILE A 118 -11.51 -33.16 -4.86
CA ILE A 118 -11.83 -34.59 -4.93
C ILE A 118 -11.47 -35.19 -6.29
N VAL A 119 -11.31 -36.50 -6.28
CA VAL A 119 -11.31 -37.37 -7.46
C VAL A 119 -12.33 -38.49 -7.25
N THR A 120 -13.09 -38.79 -8.30
CA THR A 120 -13.95 -39.97 -8.38
C THR A 120 -13.73 -40.67 -9.71
N PHE A 121 -14.11 -41.94 -9.82
CA PHE A 121 -13.97 -42.68 -11.07
C PHE A 121 -15.16 -43.61 -11.31
N THR A 122 -15.45 -43.85 -12.58
CA THR A 122 -16.49 -44.78 -13.04
C THR A 122 -15.93 -45.72 -14.10
N GLU A 123 -16.11 -47.02 -13.92
CA GLU A 123 -15.76 -48.03 -14.92
C GLU A 123 -16.88 -48.16 -15.96
N ILE A 124 -16.55 -47.96 -17.24
CA ILE A 124 -17.46 -48.05 -18.38
C ILE A 124 -16.90 -49.06 -19.39
N GLY A 125 -17.20 -50.34 -19.17
CA GLY A 125 -16.70 -51.41 -20.05
C GLY A 125 -15.21 -51.64 -19.85
N GLU A 126 -14.38 -51.27 -20.83
CA GLU A 126 -12.91 -51.32 -20.75
C GLU A 126 -12.30 -49.97 -20.39
N ASP A 127 -13.10 -48.90 -20.38
CA ASP A 127 -12.67 -47.54 -20.09
C ASP A 127 -12.91 -47.18 -18.62
N THR A 128 -12.05 -46.33 -18.06
CA THR A 128 -12.24 -45.70 -16.75
C THR A 128 -12.31 -44.19 -16.93
N GLU A 129 -13.46 -43.62 -16.58
CA GLU A 129 -13.69 -42.18 -16.57
C GLU A 129 -13.35 -41.63 -15.19
N TYR A 130 -12.46 -40.64 -15.13
CA TYR A 130 -12.12 -39.92 -13.90
C TYR A 130 -12.76 -38.54 -13.91
N PHE A 131 -13.36 -38.17 -12.79
CA PHE A 131 -13.88 -36.82 -12.54
C PHE A 131 -13.05 -36.17 -11.44
N PHE A 132 -12.46 -35.02 -11.76
CA PHE A 132 -11.65 -34.20 -10.87
C PHE A 132 -12.40 -32.90 -10.59
N ASN A 133 -12.62 -32.57 -9.31
CA ASN A 133 -13.22 -31.30 -8.91
C ASN A 133 -12.35 -30.62 -7.86
N PHE A 134 -11.81 -29.44 -8.14
CA PHE A 134 -10.95 -28.74 -7.19
C PHE A 134 -11.08 -27.22 -7.26
N ARG A 135 -11.01 -26.61 -6.06
CA ARG A 135 -10.95 -25.18 -5.83
C ARG A 135 -9.60 -24.81 -5.25
N ARG A 136 -9.00 -23.71 -5.71
CA ARG A 136 -7.88 -23.06 -5.02
C ARG A 136 -8.23 -21.59 -4.74
N PHE A 137 -8.05 -21.16 -3.50
CA PHE A 137 -8.16 -19.77 -3.11
C PHE A 137 -6.84 -19.03 -3.32
N LEU A 138 -6.96 -17.74 -3.64
CA LEU A 138 -5.80 -16.85 -3.80
C LEU A 138 -5.13 -16.55 -2.45
N SER A 139 -5.94 -16.37 -1.42
CA SER A 139 -5.53 -16.14 -0.04
C SER A 139 -6.02 -17.26 0.87
N SER A 140 -5.42 -17.38 2.06
CA SER A 140 -5.89 -18.30 3.09
C SER A 140 -7.39 -18.15 3.27
N PRO A 141 -8.17 -19.23 3.14
CA PRO A 141 -9.58 -19.09 3.33
C PRO A 141 -9.89 -18.78 4.82
N ASP A 142 -10.49 -17.62 5.11
CA ASP A 142 -11.17 -17.36 6.37
C ASP A 142 -12.68 -17.48 6.15
N ASN A 143 -13.41 -18.19 7.02
CA ASN A 143 -14.81 -18.56 6.79
C ASN A 143 -15.80 -17.37 6.66
N LEU A 144 -15.32 -16.12 6.60
CA LEU A 144 -16.14 -14.91 6.54
C LEU A 144 -16.06 -14.18 5.18
N TYR A 145 -14.93 -14.21 4.46
CA TYR A 145 -14.74 -13.33 3.30
C TYR A 145 -13.98 -13.90 2.09
N ASN A 146 -13.94 -15.22 1.90
CA ASN A 146 -13.24 -15.79 0.73
C ASN A 146 -14.08 -15.68 -0.53
N ILE A 147 -13.71 -14.71 -1.35
CA ILE A 147 -14.39 -14.44 -2.60
C ILE A 147 -13.46 -14.57 -3.81
N THR A 148 -12.17 -14.86 -3.65
CA THR A 148 -11.28 -15.01 -4.81
C THR A 148 -10.71 -16.41 -4.85
N TYR A 149 -11.24 -17.19 -5.79
CA TYR A 149 -10.88 -18.57 -6.01
C TYR A 149 -10.92 -18.91 -7.49
N PHE A 150 -10.31 -20.05 -7.80
CA PHE A 150 -10.33 -20.64 -9.12
C PHE A 150 -10.78 -22.10 -9.01
N ASP A 151 -11.91 -22.39 -9.63
CA ASP A 151 -12.54 -23.72 -9.64
C ASP A 151 -12.27 -24.45 -10.93
N TRP A 152 -12.20 -25.76 -10.84
CA TRP A 152 -11.97 -26.65 -11.96
C TRP A 152 -12.82 -27.91 -11.80
N GLU A 153 -13.52 -28.25 -12.87
CA GLU A 153 -14.14 -29.56 -13.07
C GLU A 153 -13.57 -30.13 -14.37
N VAL A 154 -12.94 -31.29 -14.27
CA VAL A 154 -12.29 -31.94 -15.40
C VAL A 154 -12.69 -33.40 -15.43
N THR A 155 -13.17 -33.86 -16.59
CA THR A 155 -13.45 -35.27 -16.84
C THR A 155 -12.45 -35.80 -17.87
N ILE A 156 -11.74 -36.87 -17.52
CA ILE A 156 -10.77 -37.51 -18.40
C ILE A 156 -11.01 -39.02 -18.40
N THR A 157 -11.26 -39.57 -19.58
CA THR A 157 -11.28 -41.02 -19.80
C THR A 157 -9.86 -41.54 -20.01
N ASN A 158 -9.48 -42.58 -19.28
CA ASN A 158 -8.19 -43.28 -19.35
C ASN A 158 -6.94 -42.35 -19.33
N PRO A 159 -6.80 -41.44 -18.35
CA PRO A 159 -5.66 -40.53 -18.26
C PRO A 159 -4.32 -41.28 -18.22
N GLY A 160 -3.36 -40.84 -19.02
CA GLY A 160 -2.04 -41.46 -19.17
C GLY A 160 -2.00 -42.68 -20.11
N GLU A 161 -3.13 -43.10 -20.68
CA GLU A 161 -3.20 -44.23 -21.61
C GLU A 161 -3.27 -43.78 -23.08
N ASN A 162 -3.10 -44.72 -24.02
CA ASN A 162 -3.22 -44.43 -25.46
C ASN A 162 -4.66 -44.09 -25.89
N THR A 163 -5.63 -44.38 -25.04
CA THR A 163 -7.07 -44.11 -25.20
C THR A 163 -7.50 -42.89 -24.39
N GLU A 164 -6.56 -42.06 -23.92
CA GLU A 164 -6.85 -40.83 -23.19
C GLU A 164 -7.76 -39.90 -24.01
N VAL A 165 -8.85 -39.45 -23.38
CA VAL A 165 -9.77 -38.44 -23.92
C VAL A 165 -10.12 -37.46 -22.82
N VAL A 166 -9.97 -36.17 -23.10
CA VAL A 166 -10.50 -35.09 -22.24
C VAL A 166 -11.95 -34.86 -22.65
N ASP A 167 -12.88 -35.22 -21.77
CA ASP A 167 -14.31 -35.23 -22.06
C ASP A 167 -15.00 -33.92 -21.67
N LEU A 168 -14.56 -33.30 -20.58
CA LEU A 168 -15.11 -32.05 -20.05
C LEU A 168 -14.00 -31.21 -19.41
N VAL A 169 -14.01 -29.91 -19.67
CA VAL A 169 -13.23 -28.94 -18.92
C VAL A 169 -14.12 -27.73 -18.61
N GLU A 170 -14.44 -27.54 -17.33
CA GLU A 170 -15.09 -26.35 -16.83
C GLU A 170 -14.21 -25.68 -15.78
N THR A 171 -14.17 -24.35 -15.80
CA THR A 171 -13.40 -23.60 -14.81
C THR A 171 -14.07 -22.27 -14.49
N THR A 172 -14.02 -21.85 -13.23
CA THR A 172 -14.64 -20.59 -12.78
C THR A 172 -13.63 -19.74 -12.04
N LEU A 173 -13.33 -18.56 -12.59
CA LEU A 173 -12.52 -17.54 -11.93
C LEU A 173 -13.44 -16.57 -11.20
N ASN A 174 -13.52 -16.68 -9.87
CA ASN A 174 -14.45 -15.89 -9.07
C ASN A 174 -13.77 -14.63 -8.53
N ASN A 175 -14.36 -13.46 -8.84
CA ASN A 175 -13.98 -12.14 -8.33
C ASN A 175 -12.46 -11.91 -8.22
N TYR A 176 -11.75 -12.09 -9.33
CA TYR A 176 -10.32 -11.82 -9.46
C TYR A 176 -10.08 -10.39 -9.97
N GLY A 177 -9.34 -9.59 -9.21
CA GLY A 177 -9.04 -8.20 -9.56
C GLY A 177 -7.71 -8.07 -10.30
N VAL A 178 -7.75 -7.61 -11.55
CA VAL A 178 -6.55 -7.27 -12.32
C VAL A 178 -6.21 -5.80 -12.07
N ILE A 179 -5.04 -5.52 -11.47
CA ILE A 179 -4.61 -4.17 -11.08
C ILE A 179 -3.44 -3.73 -11.96
N GLY A 180 -3.63 -2.65 -12.73
CA GLY A 180 -2.56 -2.07 -13.54
C GLY A 180 -1.63 -1.16 -12.74
N GLU A 181 -0.44 -0.88 -13.29
CA GLU A 181 0.56 0.03 -12.69
C GLU A 181 0.04 1.47 -12.49
N ASP A 182 -1.01 1.85 -13.22
CA ASP A 182 -1.71 3.14 -13.09
C ASP A 182 -2.73 3.16 -11.93
N ASN A 183 -2.77 2.13 -11.09
CA ASN A 183 -3.71 1.93 -9.98
C ASN A 183 -5.18 1.86 -10.40
N LYS A 184 -5.46 1.52 -11.66
CA LYS A 184 -6.80 1.15 -12.10
C LYS A 184 -6.96 -0.36 -12.10
N TYR A 185 -8.19 -0.81 -11.92
CA TYR A 185 -8.50 -2.23 -11.90
C TYR A 185 -9.79 -2.53 -12.68
N PHE A 186 -9.94 -3.79 -13.05
CA PHE A 186 -11.21 -4.40 -13.44
C PHE A 186 -11.30 -5.78 -12.77
N ILE A 187 -12.48 -6.39 -12.82
CA ILE A 187 -12.75 -7.68 -12.15
C ILE A 187 -13.11 -8.70 -13.23
N LEU A 188 -12.53 -9.89 -13.11
CA LEU A 188 -12.95 -11.09 -13.79
C LEU A 188 -13.77 -11.94 -12.82
N ASP A 189 -14.97 -12.31 -13.21
CA ASP A 189 -15.92 -13.05 -12.38
C ASP A 189 -16.84 -13.86 -13.29
N ASP A 190 -16.28 -14.91 -13.87
CA ASP A 190 -16.87 -15.63 -15.00
C ASP A 190 -16.50 -17.13 -14.95
N GLY A 191 -17.39 -17.95 -15.52
CA GLY A 191 -17.18 -19.38 -15.77
C GLY A 191 -16.90 -19.64 -17.25
N TYR A 192 -16.02 -20.60 -17.51
CA TYR A 192 -15.55 -20.98 -18.84
C TYR A 192 -15.66 -22.49 -19.00
N ASP A 193 -16.32 -22.93 -20.08
CA ASP A 193 -16.48 -24.34 -20.45
C ASP A 193 -15.86 -24.54 -21.83
N SER A 194 -15.18 -25.67 -22.01
CA SER A 194 -14.68 -26.19 -23.30
C SER A 194 -15.70 -26.15 -24.44
N ASP A 195 -16.99 -26.39 -24.15
CA ASP A 195 -18.10 -26.32 -25.11
C ASP A 195 -18.96 -25.04 -24.95
N GLY A 196 -18.51 -24.12 -24.10
CA GLY A 196 -19.22 -22.89 -23.73
C GLY A 196 -19.19 -21.81 -24.80
N GLU A 197 -20.21 -20.94 -24.78
CA GLU A 197 -20.25 -19.77 -25.65
C GLU A 197 -19.10 -18.79 -25.33
N GLY A 198 -18.40 -18.34 -26.37
CA GLY A 198 -17.34 -17.35 -26.25
C GLY A 198 -16.01 -17.90 -25.71
N VAL A 199 -15.89 -19.21 -25.53
CA VAL A 199 -14.62 -19.88 -25.22
C VAL A 199 -14.10 -20.54 -26.50
N SER A 200 -12.80 -20.46 -26.76
CA SER A 200 -12.18 -21.07 -27.93
C SER A 200 -10.78 -21.59 -27.63
N GLY A 201 -10.42 -22.71 -28.29
CA GLY A 201 -9.10 -23.30 -28.16
C GLY A 201 -8.77 -23.80 -26.75
N MET A 202 -9.78 -24.19 -25.97
CA MET A 202 -9.56 -24.79 -24.65
C MET A 202 -8.90 -26.15 -24.81
N GLU A 203 -7.67 -26.23 -24.33
CA GLU A 203 -6.83 -27.42 -24.41
C GLU A 203 -6.14 -27.69 -23.09
N LEU A 204 -6.10 -28.98 -22.72
CA LEU A 204 -5.22 -29.49 -21.67
C LEU A 204 -4.06 -30.23 -22.35
N THR A 205 -2.85 -29.97 -21.89
CA THR A 205 -1.63 -30.60 -22.40
C THR A 205 -0.75 -31.07 -21.26
N ASN A 206 0.19 -31.98 -21.54
CA ASN A 206 1.08 -32.55 -20.53
C ASN A 206 0.33 -33.14 -19.33
N ILE A 207 -0.82 -33.78 -19.57
CA ILE A 207 -1.63 -34.40 -18.53
C ILE A 207 -0.85 -35.55 -17.93
N VAL A 208 -0.74 -35.53 -16.60
CA VAL A 208 -0.16 -36.61 -15.80
C VAL A 208 -1.09 -36.85 -14.62
N PHE A 209 -1.56 -38.07 -14.49
CA PHE A 209 -2.34 -38.51 -13.34
C PHE A 209 -1.70 -39.75 -12.71
N GLU A 210 -1.46 -39.68 -11.40
CA GLU A 210 -0.82 -40.74 -10.62
C GLU A 210 -1.75 -41.18 -9.46
N PRO A 211 -2.73 -42.07 -9.71
CA PRO A 211 -3.71 -42.48 -8.69
C PRO A 211 -3.02 -43.14 -7.48
N GLU A 212 -2.02 -43.97 -7.72
CA GLU A 212 -1.26 -44.68 -6.69
C GLU A 212 -0.28 -43.78 -5.91
N ASN A 213 -0.04 -42.54 -6.36
CA ASN A 213 0.90 -41.59 -5.76
C ASN A 213 0.16 -40.39 -5.15
N GLY A 214 -0.89 -40.68 -4.37
CA GLY A 214 -1.64 -39.66 -3.65
C GLY A 214 -2.62 -38.88 -4.51
N ASN A 215 -3.16 -39.51 -5.57
CA ASN A 215 -4.11 -38.88 -6.50
C ASN A 215 -3.59 -37.55 -7.04
N HIS A 216 -2.34 -37.56 -7.48
CA HIS A 216 -1.66 -36.39 -8.02
C HIS A 216 -2.08 -36.17 -9.48
N LEU A 217 -2.60 -34.99 -9.78
CA LEU A 217 -2.97 -34.55 -11.12
C LEU A 217 -2.18 -33.30 -11.49
N SER A 218 -1.55 -33.31 -12.66
CA SER A 218 -0.93 -32.12 -13.22
C SER A 218 -1.21 -31.98 -14.71
N PHE A 219 -1.33 -30.75 -15.18
CA PHE A 219 -1.48 -30.42 -16.61
C PHE A 219 -1.19 -28.95 -16.87
N SER A 220 -0.89 -28.61 -18.12
CA SER A 220 -0.90 -27.24 -18.63
C SER A 220 -2.22 -26.97 -19.34
N TYR A 221 -2.75 -25.74 -19.24
CA TYR A 221 -3.98 -25.35 -19.92
C TYR A 221 -3.84 -24.01 -20.64
N SER A 222 -4.63 -23.84 -21.71
CA SER A 222 -4.82 -22.55 -22.35
C SER A 222 -6.15 -22.47 -23.08
N PHE A 223 -6.68 -21.25 -23.21
CA PHE A 223 -7.87 -20.92 -23.99
C PHE A 223 -7.96 -19.41 -24.24
N THR A 224 -8.83 -19.02 -25.17
CA THR A 224 -9.20 -17.63 -25.42
C THR A 224 -10.67 -17.41 -25.08
N VAL A 225 -10.99 -16.24 -24.54
CA VAL A 225 -12.35 -15.82 -24.21
C VAL A 225 -12.72 -14.58 -25.00
N ASP A 226 -13.88 -14.61 -25.66
CA ASP A 226 -14.43 -13.51 -26.43
C ASP A 226 -14.78 -12.31 -25.55
N ALA A 227 -14.75 -11.13 -26.17
CA ALA A 227 -15.02 -9.85 -25.52
C ALA A 227 -16.36 -9.76 -24.77
N ALA A 228 -17.39 -10.49 -25.22
CA ALA A 228 -18.72 -10.47 -24.61
C ALA A 228 -18.82 -11.36 -23.36
N ASN A 229 -17.82 -12.22 -23.13
CA ASN A 229 -17.86 -13.33 -22.17
C ASN A 229 -16.81 -13.16 -21.06
N ASN A 230 -16.26 -11.96 -20.90
CA ASN A 230 -15.38 -11.65 -19.78
C ASN A 230 -15.44 -10.17 -19.39
N GLY A 231 -15.09 -9.87 -18.14
CA GLY A 231 -15.13 -8.53 -17.56
C GLY A 231 -14.21 -7.47 -18.20
N SER A 232 -13.28 -7.84 -19.10
CA SER A 232 -12.43 -6.87 -19.79
C SER A 232 -13.14 -6.14 -20.93
N GLY A 233 -14.19 -6.75 -21.51
CA GLY A 233 -14.84 -6.23 -22.72
C GLY A 233 -14.01 -6.39 -24.01
N HIS A 234 -12.92 -7.15 -23.96
CA HIS A 234 -12.02 -7.46 -25.08
C HIS A 234 -11.66 -8.96 -25.08
N GLU A 235 -11.06 -9.43 -26.17
CA GLU A 235 -10.50 -10.80 -26.21
C GLU A 235 -9.48 -10.97 -25.07
N LEU A 236 -9.60 -12.07 -24.34
CA LEU A 236 -8.78 -12.44 -23.20
C LEU A 236 -8.08 -13.76 -23.48
N ASN A 237 -6.75 -13.79 -23.34
CA ASN A 237 -5.98 -15.03 -23.39
C ASN A 237 -5.74 -15.52 -21.96
N VAL A 238 -6.07 -16.78 -21.72
CA VAL A 238 -5.96 -17.43 -20.42
C VAL A 238 -5.07 -18.66 -20.55
N SER A 239 -4.12 -18.83 -19.64
CA SER A 239 -3.28 -20.02 -19.61
C SER A 239 -2.70 -20.25 -18.22
N GLY A 240 -2.17 -21.44 -17.97
CA GLY A 240 -1.49 -21.74 -16.72
C GLY A 240 -1.17 -23.21 -16.58
N GLU A 241 -0.87 -23.58 -15.34
CA GLU A 241 -0.49 -24.92 -14.94
C GLU A 241 -1.27 -25.31 -13.68
N VAL A 242 -1.58 -26.58 -13.59
CA VAL A 242 -2.22 -27.24 -12.45
C VAL A 242 -1.26 -28.32 -11.94
N ASP A 243 -1.10 -28.38 -10.62
CA ASP A 243 -0.37 -29.43 -9.90
C ASP A 243 -1.07 -29.61 -8.56
N VAL A 244 -1.88 -30.66 -8.41
CA VAL A 244 -2.80 -30.83 -7.29
C VAL A 244 -2.82 -32.26 -6.76
N PHE A 245 -3.07 -32.40 -5.47
CA PHE A 245 -3.34 -33.67 -4.80
C PHE A 245 -4.81 -33.71 -4.36
N LEU A 246 -5.53 -34.74 -4.79
CA LEU A 246 -6.98 -34.83 -4.67
C LEU A 246 -7.42 -35.91 -3.68
N PHE A 247 -8.58 -35.71 -3.07
CA PHE A 247 -9.14 -36.61 -2.08
C PHE A 247 -10.05 -37.65 -2.74
N GLU A 248 -9.92 -38.89 -2.30
CA GLU A 248 -10.86 -39.95 -2.66
C GLU A 248 -11.75 -40.23 -1.44
N LEU A 249 -13.06 -40.29 -1.65
CA LEU A 249 -14.01 -40.62 -0.59
C LEU A 249 -13.86 -42.10 -0.22
N ILE A 250 -13.70 -42.37 1.08
CA ILE A 250 -13.70 -43.74 1.62
C ILE A 250 -15.10 -44.03 2.19
N GLU A 251 -15.84 -44.93 1.55
CA GLU A 251 -17.16 -45.42 2.00
C GLU A 251 -17.10 -46.68 2.89
#